data_AF-A0AAE9U1X4-F1
#
_entry.id   AF-A0AAE9U1X4-F1
#
_cell.length_a   1.000
_cell.length_b   1.000
_cell.length_c   1.000
_cell.angle_alpha   90.00
_cell.angle_beta   90.00
_cell.angle_gamma   90.00
#
_symmetry.space_group_name_H-M   'P 1'
#
loop_
_entity.id
_entity.type
_entity.pdbx_description
1 polymer ?
#
loop_
_entity_poly.entity_id
_entity_poly.type
_entity_poly.pdbx_seq_one_letter_code
_entity_poly.pdbx_strand_id
1 'polypeptide(L)'
;MYQGKRFLLTHIWLRGFSGAEINILELATYLKEAGAQVEVFTFLAKSPMLDEFQKNGIPVIDDSDYPFDVSQYDVVCSAQNIIPPAMIEALGKSQEKLPKFIFFHMAALPEHVLEQPYIYQLEKKISSATLAISEEIVNKNLKRFFKDIPNLHYYPNPAPESYAAMKHLKKQSPERILVISNHPPQEVIDMEPLLAKKGIHVDYFGVWSDHYELVTPELLASYDCVVGIGKNAQYCLVMGKPIYIYDHFKGPGYLTETNFEAAALNNFSGRGFEEQEKTAEELVDDLLEHYQSAQAFQHNHLYDYRSRYTISTIVDHIYKSINIIPKAIAPLEQVDVEYIKAITLFIRTRLVRLENDVANLWEAVHRYEQLNRKATAKREALEQLLTAKTTELNLIKTSRMFKLYQLLWRIKGFFFRKEHLKRAK
;
A
#
# COMPACT_ATOMS: atom_id res chain seq x y z
N MET A 1 5.03 -6.72 -29.05
CA MET A 1 6.07 -5.67 -28.88
C MET A 1 7.22 -6.17 -28.01
N TYR A 2 6.92 -6.89 -26.93
CA TYR A 2 7.90 -7.28 -25.92
C TYR A 2 8.40 -8.73 -26.04
N GLN A 3 7.86 -9.51 -26.97
CA GLN A 3 8.22 -10.92 -27.18
C GLN A 3 9.74 -11.10 -27.26
N GLY A 4 10.29 -11.91 -26.35
CA GLY A 4 11.71 -12.26 -26.30
C GLY A 4 12.64 -11.12 -25.83
N LYS A 5 12.09 -9.97 -25.43
CA LYS A 5 12.88 -8.87 -24.84
C LYS A 5 13.19 -9.16 -23.39
N ARG A 6 14.37 -8.75 -22.94
CA ARG A 6 14.83 -8.92 -21.55
C ARG A 6 14.75 -7.60 -20.78
N PHE A 7 14.00 -7.62 -19.69
CA PHE A 7 13.79 -6.49 -18.79
C PHE A 7 14.36 -6.80 -17.41
N LEU A 8 15.07 -5.83 -16.84
CA LEU A 8 15.38 -5.79 -15.42
C LEU A 8 14.60 -4.63 -14.80
N LEU A 9 13.79 -4.91 -13.79
CA LEU A 9 13.19 -3.87 -12.95
C LEU A 9 13.95 -3.82 -11.63
N THR A 10 14.14 -2.63 -11.07
CA THR A 10 14.81 -2.47 -9.78
C THR A 10 13.97 -1.64 -8.83
N HIS A 11 14.06 -1.98 -7.55
CA HIS A 11 13.44 -1.24 -6.46
C HIS A 11 14.25 -1.47 -5.18
N ILE A 12 14.33 -0.50 -4.28
CA ILE A 12 15.20 -0.62 -3.09
C ILE A 12 14.81 -1.78 -2.15
N TRP A 13 13.51 -1.99 -1.93
CA TRP A 13 12.96 -3.10 -1.15
C TRP A 13 11.62 -3.59 -1.72
N LEU A 14 11.30 -4.86 -1.56
CA LEU A 14 10.02 -5.48 -1.92
C LEU A 14 9.54 -6.29 -0.71
N ARG A 15 8.75 -5.66 0.16
CA ARG A 15 8.33 -6.17 1.46
C ARG A 15 6.82 -6.05 1.74
N GLY A 16 6.07 -5.20 1.04
CA GLY A 16 4.67 -4.95 1.36
C GLY A 16 3.86 -4.33 0.22
N PHE A 17 2.60 -4.00 0.50
CA PHE A 17 1.65 -3.49 -0.49
C PHE A 17 1.64 -1.95 -0.55
N SER A 18 2.83 -1.34 -0.66
CA SER A 18 2.92 0.10 -0.93
C SER A 18 2.71 0.40 -2.42
N GLY A 19 2.24 1.61 -2.74
CA GLY A 19 1.97 1.98 -4.14
C GLY A 19 3.19 1.83 -5.06
N ALA A 20 4.41 2.08 -4.56
CA ALA A 20 5.63 1.95 -5.36
C ALA A 20 5.95 0.48 -5.69
N GLU A 21 5.85 -0.40 -4.68
CA GLU A 21 6.11 -1.83 -4.84
C GLU A 21 5.07 -2.50 -5.75
N ILE A 22 3.78 -2.12 -5.59
CA ILE A 22 2.70 -2.61 -6.46
C ILE A 22 2.94 -2.19 -7.92
N ASN A 23 3.41 -0.97 -8.18
CA ASN A 23 3.72 -0.54 -9.56
C ASN A 23 4.82 -1.41 -10.21
N ILE A 24 5.82 -1.85 -9.44
CA ILE A 24 6.87 -2.73 -9.95
C ILE A 24 6.31 -4.13 -10.23
N LEU A 25 5.49 -4.67 -9.32
CA LEU A 25 4.82 -5.95 -9.52
C LEU A 25 3.95 -5.93 -10.79
N GLU A 26 3.08 -4.94 -10.93
CA GLU A 26 2.17 -4.84 -12.07
C GLU A 26 2.89 -4.63 -13.40
N LEU A 27 3.93 -3.80 -13.43
CA LEU A 27 4.75 -3.63 -14.62
C LEU A 27 5.45 -4.93 -15.01
N ALA A 28 6.01 -5.64 -14.03
CA ALA A 28 6.67 -6.91 -14.27
C ALA A 28 5.70 -7.96 -14.82
N THR A 29 4.51 -8.05 -14.21
CA THR A 29 3.43 -8.96 -14.65
C THR A 29 2.98 -8.62 -16.06
N TYR A 30 2.67 -7.36 -16.37
CA TYR A 30 2.27 -6.93 -17.71
C TYR A 30 3.32 -7.29 -18.77
N LEU A 31 4.59 -6.96 -18.53
CA LEU A 31 5.67 -7.24 -19.47
C LEU A 31 5.85 -8.73 -19.72
N LYS A 32 5.79 -9.54 -18.64
CA LYS A 32 5.90 -10.99 -18.72
C LYS A 32 4.73 -11.60 -19.51
N GLU A 33 3.49 -11.22 -19.21
CA GLU A 33 2.30 -11.66 -19.93
C GLU A 33 2.34 -11.27 -21.41
N ALA A 34 2.95 -10.13 -21.72
CA ALA A 34 3.18 -9.67 -23.09
C ALA A 34 4.41 -10.32 -23.79
N GLY A 35 4.99 -11.36 -23.19
CA GLY A 35 6.02 -12.21 -23.78
C GLY A 35 7.48 -11.82 -23.49
N ALA A 36 7.72 -10.86 -22.60
CA ALA A 36 9.06 -10.50 -22.15
C ALA A 36 9.62 -11.51 -21.15
N GLN A 37 10.95 -11.57 -21.07
CA GLN A 37 11.66 -12.15 -19.93
C GLN A 37 11.91 -11.02 -18.93
N VAL A 38 11.42 -11.18 -17.71
CA VAL A 38 11.46 -10.14 -16.68
C VAL A 38 12.12 -10.70 -15.43
N GLU A 39 13.11 -9.97 -14.94
CA GLU A 39 13.76 -10.19 -13.65
C GLU A 39 13.63 -8.92 -12.81
N VAL A 40 13.58 -9.07 -11.49
CA VAL A 40 13.51 -7.93 -10.57
C VAL A 40 14.68 -7.99 -9.60
N PHE A 41 15.40 -6.88 -9.45
CA PHE A 41 16.47 -6.75 -8.46
C PHE A 41 16.04 -5.85 -7.30
N THR A 42 16.39 -6.25 -6.09
CA THR A 42 16.17 -5.45 -4.88
C THR A 42 17.26 -5.67 -3.84
N PHE A 43 17.41 -4.79 -2.85
CA PHE A 43 18.32 -5.04 -1.73
C PHE A 43 17.66 -5.79 -0.58
N LEU A 44 16.33 -5.87 -0.57
CA LEU A 44 15.57 -6.55 0.46
C LEU A 44 14.27 -7.10 -0.11
N ALA A 45 14.13 -8.42 -0.16
CA ALA A 45 12.89 -9.09 -0.51
C ALA A 45 12.28 -9.74 0.74
N LYS A 46 10.99 -9.49 0.99
CA LYS A 46 10.21 -10.08 2.08
C LYS A 46 8.76 -10.31 1.66
N SER A 47 8.13 -11.30 2.27
CA SER A 47 6.68 -11.50 2.21
C SER A 47 5.95 -10.34 2.92
N PRO A 48 4.73 -9.97 2.47
CA PRO A 48 3.93 -10.68 1.46
C PRO A 48 4.27 -10.33 0.00
N MET A 49 5.02 -9.26 -0.27
CA MET A 49 5.26 -8.83 -1.65
C MET A 49 6.09 -9.85 -2.46
N LEU A 50 7.12 -10.45 -1.85
CA LEU A 50 7.91 -11.51 -2.50
C LEU A 50 7.03 -12.68 -2.96
N ASP A 51 6.02 -13.06 -2.18
CA ASP A 51 5.13 -14.19 -2.48
C ASP A 51 4.29 -13.89 -3.74
N GLU A 52 3.87 -12.63 -3.93
CA GLU A 52 3.14 -12.22 -5.14
C GLU A 52 4.04 -12.27 -6.38
N PHE A 53 5.31 -11.88 -6.31
CA PHE A 53 6.24 -12.09 -7.44
C PHE A 53 6.44 -13.57 -7.77
N GLN A 54 6.59 -14.42 -6.75
CA GLN A 54 6.74 -15.87 -6.92
C GLN A 54 5.49 -16.51 -7.54
N LYS A 55 4.30 -16.12 -7.08
CA LYS A 55 3.01 -16.56 -7.63
C LYS A 55 2.85 -16.19 -9.10
N ASN A 56 3.34 -15.02 -9.49
CA ASN A 56 3.39 -14.58 -10.89
C ASN A 56 4.58 -15.17 -11.66
N GLY A 57 5.41 -16.00 -11.01
CA GLY A 57 6.59 -16.66 -11.60
C GLY A 57 7.66 -15.68 -12.08
N ILE A 58 7.82 -14.54 -11.40
CA ILE A 58 8.79 -13.50 -11.73
C ILE A 58 9.96 -13.63 -10.75
N PRO A 59 11.19 -13.91 -11.24
CA PRO A 59 12.37 -14.00 -10.38
C PRO A 59 12.67 -12.68 -9.69
N VAL A 60 12.85 -12.75 -8.37
CA VAL A 60 13.37 -11.64 -7.54
C VAL A 60 14.78 -12.02 -7.10
N ILE A 61 15.73 -11.16 -7.42
CA ILE A 61 17.16 -11.29 -7.10
C ILE A 61 17.46 -10.27 -6.01
N ASP A 62 17.75 -10.75 -4.81
CA ASP A 62 18.14 -9.93 -3.65
C ASP A 62 19.63 -10.09 -3.28
N ASP A 63 20.37 -10.87 -4.05
CA ASP A 63 21.82 -11.00 -3.95
C ASP A 63 22.51 -9.83 -4.68
N SER A 64 23.18 -8.96 -3.90
CA SER A 64 23.93 -7.83 -4.44
C SER A 64 25.17 -8.22 -5.26
N ASP A 65 25.70 -9.42 -5.03
CA ASP A 65 26.88 -9.94 -5.71
C ASP A 65 26.49 -10.77 -6.95
N TYR A 66 25.20 -10.84 -7.28
CA TYR A 66 24.72 -11.50 -8.49
C TYR A 66 25.38 -10.90 -9.75
N PRO A 67 25.99 -11.74 -10.62
CA PRO A 67 26.83 -11.28 -11.71
C PRO A 67 25.98 -10.87 -12.93
N PHE A 68 25.22 -9.77 -12.79
CA PHE A 68 24.42 -9.24 -13.89
C PHE A 68 25.29 -8.89 -15.11
N ASP A 69 24.97 -9.50 -16.26
CA ASP A 69 25.53 -9.15 -17.56
C ASP A 69 24.65 -8.08 -18.21
N VAL A 70 25.14 -6.84 -18.22
CA VAL A 70 24.40 -5.67 -18.74
C VAL A 70 24.01 -5.83 -20.22
N SER A 71 24.81 -6.56 -21.00
CA SER A 71 24.59 -6.72 -22.44
C SER A 71 23.39 -7.61 -22.78
N GLN A 72 22.94 -8.44 -21.82
CA GLN A 72 21.80 -9.34 -22.01
C GLN A 72 20.46 -8.60 -21.95
N TYR A 73 20.40 -7.45 -21.30
CA TYR A 73 19.16 -6.70 -21.13
C TYR A 73 18.88 -5.80 -22.33
N ASP A 74 17.60 -5.65 -22.66
CA ASP A 74 17.14 -4.65 -23.63
C ASP A 74 16.72 -3.36 -22.91
N VAL A 75 16.13 -3.49 -21.72
CA VAL A 75 15.66 -2.37 -20.91
C VAL A 75 15.93 -2.62 -19.43
N VAL A 76 16.36 -1.59 -18.73
CA VAL A 76 16.47 -1.54 -17.27
C VAL A 76 15.54 -0.43 -16.77
N CYS A 77 14.54 -0.80 -15.97
CA CYS A 77 13.63 0.13 -15.31
C CYS A 77 14.09 0.33 -13.86
N SER A 78 14.67 1.48 -13.56
CA SER A 78 15.25 1.80 -12.27
C SER A 78 14.30 2.68 -11.43
N ALA A 79 13.66 2.11 -10.41
CA ALA A 79 13.02 2.92 -9.37
C ALA A 79 14.06 3.38 -8.33
N GLN A 80 13.89 4.58 -7.79
CA GLN A 80 14.73 5.15 -6.73
C GLN A 80 16.24 5.15 -7.05
N ASN A 81 16.59 5.24 -8.33
CA ASN A 81 17.96 5.23 -8.84
C ASN A 81 18.77 3.95 -8.49
N ILE A 82 18.10 2.81 -8.27
CA ILE A 82 18.76 1.55 -7.94
C ILE A 82 19.30 0.86 -9.21
N ILE A 83 20.60 0.61 -9.24
CA ILE A 83 21.27 -0.18 -10.30
C ILE A 83 22.12 -1.26 -9.61
N PRO A 84 22.09 -2.53 -10.06
CA PRO A 84 22.91 -3.58 -9.46
C PRO A 84 24.42 -3.25 -9.53
N PRO A 85 25.22 -3.60 -8.50
CA PRO A 85 26.66 -3.34 -8.46
C PRO A 85 27.42 -3.83 -9.71
N ALA A 86 27.15 -5.04 -10.18
CA ALA A 86 27.78 -5.61 -11.37
C ALA A 86 27.50 -4.78 -12.64
N MET A 87 26.30 -4.22 -12.78
CA MET A 87 25.96 -3.35 -13.91
C MET A 87 26.65 -2.00 -13.81
N ILE A 88 26.79 -1.43 -12.61
CA ILE A 88 27.53 -0.17 -12.40
C ILE A 88 28.98 -0.32 -12.84
N GLU A 89 29.63 -1.44 -12.52
CA GLU A 89 30.99 -1.73 -12.99
C GLU A 89 31.07 -1.88 -14.52
N ALA A 90 30.07 -2.53 -15.12
CA ALA A 90 30.01 -2.70 -16.56
C ALA A 90 29.81 -1.36 -17.30
N LEU A 91 29.06 -0.41 -16.72
CA LEU A 91 28.85 0.93 -17.26
C LEU A 91 30.13 1.78 -17.30
N GLY A 92 31.16 1.43 -16.51
CA GLY A 92 32.49 2.07 -16.58
C GLY A 92 33.38 1.57 -17.72
N LYS A 93 32.92 0.58 -18.49
CA LYS A 93 33.69 -0.09 -19.55
C LYS A 93 32.95 0.02 -20.88
N SER A 94 33.68 -0.14 -21.97
CA SER A 94 33.05 -0.29 -23.29
C SER A 94 32.25 -1.59 -23.32
N GLN A 95 30.99 -1.52 -23.75
CA GLN A 95 30.09 -2.66 -23.87
C GLN A 95 29.66 -2.82 -25.33
N GLU A 96 29.55 -4.05 -25.81
CA GLU A 96 29.04 -4.33 -27.16
C GLU A 96 27.58 -3.90 -27.31
N LYS A 97 26.80 -4.04 -26.24
CA LYS A 97 25.40 -3.65 -26.14
C LYS A 97 25.12 -3.10 -24.75
N LEU A 98 24.34 -2.02 -24.70
CA LEU A 98 23.78 -1.49 -23.46
C LEU A 98 22.24 -1.51 -23.54
N PRO A 99 21.56 -1.75 -22.41
CA PRO A 99 20.12 -1.62 -22.34
C PRO A 99 19.73 -0.14 -22.37
N LYS A 100 18.45 0.11 -22.63
CA LYS A 100 17.83 1.41 -22.40
C LYS A 100 17.51 1.55 -20.92
N PHE A 101 17.86 2.68 -20.33
CA PHE A 101 17.57 2.94 -18.92
C PHE A 101 16.33 3.82 -18.80
N ILE A 102 15.35 3.38 -18.03
CA ILE A 102 14.16 4.16 -17.68
C ILE A 102 14.22 4.43 -16.17
N PHE A 103 14.14 5.68 -15.75
CA PHE A 103 14.13 6.04 -14.33
C PHE A 103 12.72 6.37 -13.85
N PHE A 104 12.29 5.81 -12.73
CA PHE A 104 10.95 5.98 -12.19
C PHE A 104 10.99 6.83 -10.91
N HIS A 105 10.16 7.86 -10.87
CA HIS A 105 9.96 8.74 -9.72
C HIS A 105 8.51 8.68 -9.26
N MET A 106 8.29 8.17 -8.05
CA MET A 106 6.96 7.80 -7.53
C MET A 106 6.52 8.58 -6.29
N ALA A 107 7.34 9.51 -5.77
CA ALA A 107 6.85 10.44 -4.74
C ALA A 107 7.38 11.86 -4.89
N ALA A 108 6.59 12.82 -4.40
CA ALA A 108 6.87 14.25 -4.41
C ALA A 108 7.22 14.82 -3.03
N LEU A 109 7.10 14.02 -1.97
CA LEU A 109 7.28 14.48 -0.60
C LEU A 109 8.76 14.74 -0.29
N PRO A 110 9.12 15.84 0.39
CA PRO A 110 10.51 16.18 0.72
C PRO A 110 11.26 15.09 1.49
N GLU A 111 10.55 14.37 2.38
CA GLU A 111 11.04 13.27 3.18
C GLU A 111 11.36 12.01 2.36
N HIS A 112 10.81 11.87 1.15
CA HIS A 112 11.07 10.76 0.24
C HIS A 112 12.29 11.06 -0.64
N VAL A 113 13.44 11.33 -0.01
CA VAL A 113 14.68 11.75 -0.69
C VAL A 113 15.15 10.72 -1.74
N LEU A 114 14.89 9.44 -1.52
CA LEU A 114 15.26 8.37 -2.45
C LEU A 114 14.47 8.38 -3.77
N GLU A 115 13.37 9.14 -3.83
CA GLU A 115 12.60 9.35 -5.07
C GLU A 115 13.15 10.52 -5.89
N GLN A 116 14.15 11.24 -5.38
CA GLN A 116 14.81 12.35 -6.10
C GLN A 116 15.97 11.82 -6.95
N PRO A 117 16.38 12.54 -8.01
CA PRO A 117 17.63 12.33 -8.75
C PRO A 117 18.90 12.61 -7.92
N TYR A 118 19.08 11.92 -6.78
CA TYR A 118 20.12 12.23 -5.79
C TYR A 118 21.54 11.82 -6.21
N ILE A 119 21.69 10.99 -7.25
CA ILE A 119 22.99 10.61 -7.80
C ILE A 119 23.39 11.59 -8.90
N TYR A 120 24.43 12.39 -8.61
CA TYR A 120 24.90 13.43 -9.51
C TYR A 120 25.12 12.94 -10.96
N GLN A 121 24.39 13.58 -11.89
CA GLN A 121 24.44 13.36 -13.35
C GLN A 121 24.12 11.95 -13.87
N LEU A 122 23.79 10.97 -13.02
CA LEU A 122 23.53 9.59 -13.45
C LEU A 122 22.45 9.54 -14.54
N GLU A 123 21.26 10.04 -14.23
CA GLU A 123 20.13 10.04 -15.16
C GLU A 123 20.43 10.87 -16.41
N LYS A 124 21.08 12.03 -16.26
CA LYS A 124 21.48 12.86 -17.41
C LYS A 124 22.39 12.08 -18.37
N LYS A 125 23.29 11.25 -17.85
CA LYS A 125 24.24 10.46 -18.64
C LYS A 125 23.56 9.26 -19.31
N ILE A 126 22.73 8.50 -18.59
CA ILE A 126 22.28 7.18 -19.09
C ILE A 126 20.77 7.05 -19.37
N SER A 127 19.93 7.95 -18.84
CA SER A 127 18.47 7.86 -18.99
C SER A 127 18.03 7.97 -20.45
N SER A 128 17.28 6.96 -20.91
CA SER A 128 16.52 6.94 -22.17
C SER A 128 15.10 7.49 -21.98
N ALA A 129 14.56 7.43 -20.77
CA ALA A 129 13.31 8.06 -20.36
C ALA A 129 13.26 8.25 -18.84
N THR A 130 12.63 9.35 -18.42
CA THR A 130 12.32 9.61 -17.02
C THR A 130 10.80 9.58 -16.85
N LEU A 131 10.31 8.79 -15.89
CA LEU A 131 8.90 8.63 -15.61
C LEU A 131 8.54 9.33 -14.31
N ALA A 132 7.47 10.11 -14.34
CA ALA A 132 6.87 10.72 -13.16
C ALA A 132 5.42 10.25 -13.02
N ILE A 133 5.01 9.84 -11.82
CA ILE A 133 3.61 9.45 -11.62
C ILE A 133 2.63 10.63 -11.61
N SER A 134 3.13 11.86 -11.47
CA SER A 134 2.31 13.06 -11.57
C SER A 134 3.13 14.32 -11.84
N GLU A 135 2.43 15.39 -12.20
CA GLU A 135 3.03 16.71 -12.40
C GLU A 135 3.57 17.31 -11.09
N GLU A 136 3.03 16.95 -9.92
CA GLU A 136 3.58 17.32 -8.62
C GLU A 136 5.06 16.92 -8.49
N ILE A 137 5.42 15.69 -8.92
CA ILE A 137 6.81 15.20 -8.88
C ILE A 137 7.70 16.01 -9.81
N VAL A 138 7.20 16.32 -11.01
CA VAL A 138 7.95 17.12 -11.98
C VAL A 138 8.30 18.48 -11.38
N ASN A 139 7.30 19.13 -10.77
CA ASN A 139 7.44 20.47 -10.23
C ASN A 139 8.25 20.53 -8.92
N LYS A 140 7.99 19.63 -7.97
CA LYS A 140 8.61 19.66 -6.64
C LYS A 140 9.95 18.93 -6.56
N ASN A 141 10.20 17.97 -7.44
CA ASN A 141 11.43 17.16 -7.45
C ASN A 141 12.23 17.39 -8.74
N LEU A 142 11.76 16.93 -9.90
CA LEU A 142 12.61 16.83 -11.09
C LEU A 142 13.17 18.18 -11.59
N LYS A 143 12.36 19.24 -11.60
CA LYS A 143 12.79 20.58 -12.03
C LYS A 143 13.88 21.22 -11.13
N ARG A 144 14.13 20.67 -9.93
CA ARG A 144 15.23 21.11 -9.07
C ARG A 144 16.58 20.56 -9.52
N PHE A 145 16.58 19.42 -10.22
CA PHE A 145 17.80 18.70 -10.64
C PHE A 145 18.06 18.82 -12.14
N PHE A 146 17.02 19.04 -12.95
CA PHE A 146 17.11 19.11 -14.40
C PHE A 146 16.62 20.45 -14.93
N LYS A 147 17.38 21.03 -15.85
CA LYS A 147 16.90 22.11 -16.72
C LYS A 147 15.95 21.55 -17.78
N ASP A 148 16.37 20.46 -18.42
CA ASP A 148 15.60 19.69 -19.40
C ASP A 148 15.56 18.23 -18.91
N ILE A 149 14.36 17.71 -18.65
CA ILE A 149 14.20 16.35 -18.14
C ILE A 149 14.30 15.36 -19.31
N PRO A 150 15.19 14.36 -19.27
CA PRO A 150 15.40 13.44 -20.38
C PRO A 150 14.15 12.64 -20.73
N ASN A 151 13.57 12.90 -21.92
CA ASN A 151 12.42 12.17 -22.47
C ASN A 151 11.36 11.87 -21.39
N LEU A 152 10.83 12.94 -20.77
CA LEU A 152 9.86 12.86 -19.69
C LEU A 152 8.53 12.25 -20.16
N HIS A 153 8.05 11.23 -19.45
CA HIS A 153 6.72 10.67 -19.61
C HIS A 153 5.98 10.64 -18.28
N TYR A 154 4.66 10.76 -18.34
CA TYR A 154 3.81 10.48 -17.18
C TYR A 154 3.50 8.98 -17.10
N TYR A 155 3.70 8.41 -15.93
CA TYR A 155 3.34 7.02 -15.58
C TYR A 155 2.37 7.06 -14.41
N PRO A 156 1.11 7.51 -14.61
CA PRO A 156 0.24 7.94 -13.52
C PRO A 156 -0.42 6.78 -12.79
N ASN A 157 0.40 5.91 -12.18
CA ASN A 157 -0.02 4.68 -11.52
C ASN A 157 -0.99 3.84 -12.37
N PRO A 158 -0.61 3.44 -13.60
CA PRO A 158 -1.50 2.69 -14.47
C PRO A 158 -2.10 1.46 -13.78
N ALA A 159 -3.32 1.14 -14.16
CA ALA A 159 -4.05 -0.05 -13.76
C ALA A 159 -3.89 -1.17 -14.81
N PRO A 160 -3.73 -2.43 -14.37
CA PRO A 160 -3.79 -3.59 -15.25
C PRO A 160 -5.11 -3.70 -16.03
N GLU A 161 -5.08 -4.34 -17.20
CA GLU A 161 -6.24 -4.55 -18.08
C GLU A 161 -7.39 -5.27 -17.38
N SER A 162 -7.08 -6.15 -16.42
CA SER A 162 -8.08 -6.88 -15.64
C SER A 162 -9.04 -5.95 -14.89
N TYR A 163 -8.59 -4.79 -14.41
CA TYR A 163 -9.47 -3.78 -13.82
C TYR A 163 -10.36 -3.13 -14.86
N ALA A 164 -9.82 -2.76 -16.02
CA ALA A 164 -10.60 -2.18 -17.11
C ALA A 164 -11.61 -3.18 -17.72
N ALA A 165 -11.39 -4.48 -17.56
CA ALA A 165 -12.32 -5.52 -18.00
C ALA A 165 -13.56 -5.64 -17.09
N MET A 166 -13.48 -5.19 -15.84
CA MET A 166 -14.60 -5.23 -14.91
C MET A 166 -15.66 -4.18 -15.27
N LYS A 167 -16.93 -4.49 -14.97
CA LYS A 167 -18.06 -3.57 -15.13
C LYS A 167 -18.60 -3.19 -13.77
N HIS A 168 -18.68 -1.89 -13.50
CA HIS A 168 -19.43 -1.39 -12.36
C HIS A 168 -20.94 -1.29 -12.70
N LEU A 169 -21.78 -1.80 -11.81
CA LEU A 169 -23.23 -1.70 -11.91
C LEU A 169 -23.71 -0.45 -11.16
N LYS A 170 -24.49 0.40 -11.84
CA LYS A 170 -25.07 1.60 -11.23
C LYS A 170 -26.10 1.22 -10.16
N LYS A 171 -26.03 1.87 -9.01
CA LYS A 171 -27.02 1.78 -7.93
C LYS A 171 -27.59 3.15 -7.56
N GLN A 172 -28.73 3.18 -6.88
CA GLN A 172 -29.31 4.43 -6.38
C GLN A 172 -28.58 4.94 -5.13
N SER A 173 -28.12 4.03 -4.29
CA SER A 173 -27.36 4.30 -3.06
C SER A 173 -26.31 3.18 -2.86
N PRO A 174 -25.18 3.47 -2.20
CA PRO A 174 -24.21 2.43 -1.87
C PRO A 174 -24.74 1.58 -0.72
N GLU A 175 -24.56 0.26 -0.81
CA GLU A 175 -24.85 -0.70 0.27
C GLU A 175 -23.55 -1.23 0.88
N ARG A 176 -22.48 -1.25 0.09
CA ARG A 176 -21.15 -1.73 0.48
C ARG A 176 -20.06 -0.73 0.09
N ILE A 177 -19.30 -0.27 1.07
CA ILE A 177 -18.19 0.65 0.89
C ILE A 177 -16.90 -0.07 1.30
N LEU A 178 -15.86 0.08 0.48
CA LEU A 178 -14.52 -0.39 0.81
C LEU A 178 -13.63 0.80 1.14
N VAL A 179 -13.02 0.80 2.33
CA VAL A 179 -11.99 1.75 2.72
C VAL A 179 -10.63 1.10 2.51
N ILE A 180 -9.78 1.69 1.66
CA ILE A 180 -8.41 1.21 1.44
C ILE A 180 -7.44 2.28 1.92
N SER A 181 -6.86 2.07 3.11
CA SER A 181 -5.91 3.00 3.70
C SER A 181 -4.91 2.31 4.63
N ASN A 182 -3.64 2.70 4.52
CA ASN A 182 -2.61 2.33 5.48
C ASN A 182 -2.59 3.24 6.70
N HIS A 183 -3.28 4.37 6.70
CA HIS A 183 -3.31 5.34 7.81
C HIS A 183 -4.67 6.05 7.87
N PRO A 184 -5.79 5.31 8.02
CA PRO A 184 -7.11 5.93 8.01
C PRO A 184 -7.21 6.94 9.16
N PRO A 185 -7.56 8.21 8.89
CA PRO A 185 -7.72 9.19 9.94
C PRO A 185 -8.98 8.88 10.77
N GLN A 186 -9.07 9.43 11.99
CA GLN A 186 -10.10 9.03 12.95
C GLN A 186 -11.52 9.28 12.42
N GLU A 187 -11.74 10.39 11.72
CA GLU A 187 -13.04 10.70 11.13
C GLU A 187 -13.48 9.66 10.08
N VAL A 188 -12.54 8.99 9.40
CA VAL A 188 -12.83 7.92 8.45
C VAL A 188 -13.23 6.64 9.18
N ILE A 189 -12.55 6.33 10.29
CA ILE A 189 -12.90 5.20 11.17
C ILE A 189 -14.31 5.40 11.77
N ASP A 190 -14.59 6.63 12.21
CA ASP A 190 -15.84 6.99 12.87
C ASP A 190 -17.05 7.01 11.91
N MET A 191 -16.84 6.95 10.59
CA MET A 191 -17.92 6.79 9.62
C MET A 191 -18.62 5.44 9.72
N GLU A 192 -17.91 4.36 10.06
CA GLU A 192 -18.46 2.99 10.10
C GLU A 192 -19.73 2.88 10.96
N PRO A 193 -19.74 3.29 12.25
CA PRO A 193 -20.95 3.20 13.08
C PRO A 193 -22.09 4.10 12.57
N LEU A 194 -21.80 5.19 11.87
CA LEU A 194 -22.80 6.09 11.29
C LEU A 194 -23.45 5.47 10.04
N LEU A 195 -22.65 4.87 9.17
CA LEU A 195 -23.10 4.14 7.97
C LEU A 195 -23.85 2.85 8.34
N ALA A 196 -23.41 2.14 9.37
CA ALA A 196 -24.08 0.94 9.87
C ALA A 196 -25.51 1.22 10.34
N LYS A 197 -25.77 2.37 11.00
CA LYS A 197 -27.12 2.81 11.38
C LYS A 197 -28.04 3.04 10.17
N LYS A 198 -27.47 3.31 9.00
CA LYS A 198 -28.17 3.49 7.72
C LYS A 198 -28.25 2.17 6.92
N GLY A 199 -27.79 1.05 7.47
CA GLY A 199 -27.79 -0.26 6.81
C GLY A 199 -26.68 -0.46 5.78
N ILE A 200 -25.64 0.37 5.80
CA ILE A 200 -24.52 0.32 4.86
C ILE A 200 -23.34 -0.39 5.51
N HIS A 201 -22.76 -1.35 4.80
CA HIS A 201 -21.62 -2.11 5.27
C HIS A 201 -20.31 -1.47 4.81
N VAL A 202 -19.32 -1.43 5.72
CA VAL A 202 -17.99 -0.88 5.46
C VAL A 202 -16.94 -1.93 5.80
N ASP A 203 -16.05 -2.21 4.86
CA ASP A 203 -14.88 -3.05 5.07
C ASP A 203 -13.61 -2.20 4.97
N TYR A 204 -12.59 -2.51 5.79
CA TYR A 204 -11.31 -1.81 5.82
C TYR A 204 -10.16 -2.72 5.36
N PHE A 205 -9.32 -2.20 4.46
CA PHE A 205 -8.12 -2.85 3.93
C PHE A 205 -6.89 -1.95 4.12
N GLY A 206 -5.76 -2.55 4.49
CA GLY A 206 -4.49 -1.86 4.75
C GLY A 206 -3.77 -2.34 6.02
N VAL A 207 -2.59 -1.77 6.28
CA VAL A 207 -1.65 -2.23 7.34
C VAL A 207 -2.27 -2.37 8.74
N TRP A 208 -3.26 -1.53 9.09
CA TRP A 208 -3.90 -1.54 10.41
C TRP A 208 -5.27 -2.24 10.44
N SER A 209 -5.64 -2.91 9.37
CA SER A 209 -6.87 -3.70 9.28
C SER A 209 -6.57 -5.20 9.41
N ASP A 210 -7.61 -6.01 9.59
CA ASP A 210 -7.50 -7.47 9.53
C ASP A 210 -7.24 -7.97 8.09
N HIS A 211 -7.32 -7.08 7.09
CA HIS A 211 -7.16 -7.37 5.67
C HIS A 211 -5.95 -6.65 5.07
N TYR A 212 -4.78 -7.30 5.14
CA TYR A 212 -3.55 -6.84 4.50
C TYR A 212 -3.15 -7.74 3.33
N GLU A 213 -3.84 -7.55 2.20
CA GLU A 213 -3.65 -8.31 0.96
C GLU A 213 -3.74 -7.39 -0.28
N LEU A 214 -3.28 -7.90 -1.42
CA LEU A 214 -3.39 -7.17 -2.69
C LEU A 214 -4.87 -7.03 -3.07
N VAL A 215 -5.31 -5.80 -3.28
CA VAL A 215 -6.68 -5.51 -3.72
C VAL A 215 -6.86 -6.00 -5.15
N THR A 216 -7.76 -6.94 -5.39
CA THR A 216 -8.01 -7.51 -6.72
C THR A 216 -9.15 -6.80 -7.45
N PRO A 217 -9.23 -6.87 -8.79
CA PRO A 217 -10.37 -6.34 -9.53
C PRO A 217 -11.71 -7.00 -9.13
N GLU A 218 -11.71 -8.29 -8.78
CA GLU A 218 -12.90 -9.00 -8.31
C GLU A 218 -13.36 -8.50 -6.94
N LEU A 219 -12.42 -8.26 -6.02
CA LEU A 219 -12.71 -7.67 -4.72
C LEU A 219 -13.36 -6.30 -4.90
N LEU A 220 -12.71 -5.40 -5.65
CA LEU A 220 -13.25 -4.06 -5.90
C LEU A 220 -14.64 -4.11 -6.52
N ALA A 221 -14.87 -5.03 -7.46
CA ALA A 221 -16.17 -5.16 -8.13
C ALA A 221 -17.32 -5.52 -7.18
N SER A 222 -17.03 -6.15 -6.04
CA SER A 222 -18.02 -6.52 -5.02
C SER A 222 -18.52 -5.35 -4.15
N TYR A 223 -17.89 -4.16 -4.26
CA TYR A 223 -18.28 -2.95 -3.55
C TYR A 223 -18.92 -1.91 -4.46
N ASP A 224 -19.70 -1.02 -3.88
CA ASP A 224 -20.44 0.02 -4.61
C ASP A 224 -19.66 1.33 -4.72
N CYS A 225 -18.80 1.60 -3.73
CA CYS A 225 -17.94 2.78 -3.65
C CYS A 225 -16.63 2.39 -2.94
N VAL A 226 -15.55 3.11 -3.26
CA VAL A 226 -14.25 3.00 -2.57
C VAL A 226 -13.91 4.33 -1.94
N VAL A 227 -13.45 4.32 -0.69
CA VAL A 227 -12.79 5.44 -0.03
C VAL A 227 -11.30 5.17 0.00
N GLY A 228 -10.49 6.09 -0.51
CA GLY A 228 -9.03 5.95 -0.50
C GLY A 228 -8.33 6.93 -1.42
N ILE A 229 -7.02 6.79 -1.56
CA ILE A 229 -6.16 7.71 -2.30
C ILE A 229 -5.18 6.99 -3.21
N GLY A 230 -4.46 7.76 -4.04
CA GLY A 230 -3.36 7.26 -4.84
C GLY A 230 -3.83 6.25 -5.87
N LYS A 231 -3.11 5.13 -5.98
CA LYS A 231 -3.33 4.07 -6.99
C LYS A 231 -4.75 3.48 -7.00
N ASN A 232 -5.44 3.51 -5.86
CA ASN A 232 -6.84 3.08 -5.75
C ASN A 232 -7.76 3.90 -6.65
N ALA A 233 -7.44 5.18 -6.89
CA ALA A 233 -8.18 6.03 -7.81
C ALA A 233 -8.12 5.51 -9.23
N GLN A 234 -6.92 5.17 -9.72
CA GLN A 234 -6.76 4.66 -11.07
C GLN A 234 -7.50 3.33 -11.28
N TYR A 235 -7.47 2.42 -10.31
CA TYR A 235 -8.27 1.19 -10.38
C TYR A 235 -9.76 1.49 -10.53
N CYS A 236 -10.30 2.36 -9.68
CA CYS A 236 -11.71 2.72 -9.71
C CYS A 236 -12.11 3.46 -11.01
N LEU A 237 -11.25 4.37 -11.47
CA LEU A 237 -11.45 5.15 -12.69
C LEU A 237 -11.58 4.25 -13.93
N VAL A 238 -10.68 3.28 -14.12
CA VAL A 238 -10.76 2.37 -15.28
C VAL A 238 -11.91 1.36 -15.20
N MET A 239 -12.37 1.07 -13.98
CA MET A 239 -13.56 0.24 -13.72
C MET A 239 -14.88 1.00 -13.89
N GLY A 240 -14.85 2.33 -13.91
CA GLY A 240 -16.05 3.18 -13.86
C GLY A 240 -16.76 3.13 -12.51
N LYS A 241 -16.01 2.89 -11.44
CA LYS A 241 -16.51 2.82 -10.06
C LYS A 241 -16.30 4.16 -9.36
N PRO A 242 -17.30 4.70 -8.65
CA PRO A 242 -17.12 5.88 -7.80
C PRO A 242 -15.99 5.66 -6.79
N ILE A 243 -15.07 6.62 -6.74
CA ILE A 243 -14.07 6.71 -5.69
C ILE A 243 -14.20 8.04 -4.97
N TYR A 244 -14.23 7.95 -3.64
CA TYR A 244 -14.21 9.07 -2.72
C TYR A 244 -12.77 9.29 -2.24
N ILE A 245 -12.14 10.36 -2.72
CA ILE A 245 -10.74 10.68 -2.43
C ILE A 245 -10.66 11.35 -1.05
N TYR A 246 -10.26 10.56 -0.04
CA TYR A 246 -10.06 11.05 1.33
C TYR A 246 -9.20 10.07 2.15
N ASP A 247 -8.20 10.58 2.86
CA ASP A 247 -7.30 9.83 3.76
C ASP A 247 -6.60 10.83 4.73
N HIS A 248 -5.43 10.52 5.27
CA HIS A 248 -4.63 11.39 6.15
C HIS A 248 -4.28 12.76 5.56
N PHE A 249 -4.24 12.90 4.23
CA PHE A 249 -4.09 14.20 3.55
C PHE A 249 -5.43 14.91 3.30
N LYS A 250 -6.53 14.41 3.89
CA LYS A 250 -7.90 14.81 3.56
C LYS A 250 -8.17 14.54 2.08
N GLY A 251 -9.10 15.28 1.48
CA GLY A 251 -9.30 15.20 0.04
C GLY A 251 -10.62 15.83 -0.41
N PRO A 252 -10.81 15.92 -1.73
CA PRO A 252 -11.95 16.60 -2.33
C PRO A 252 -13.27 15.83 -2.23
N GLY A 253 -13.27 14.62 -1.67
CA GLY A 253 -14.40 13.70 -1.76
C GLY A 253 -14.50 13.09 -3.16
N TYR A 254 -15.71 13.02 -3.73
CA TYR A 254 -15.87 12.50 -5.09
C TYR A 254 -15.23 13.40 -6.14
N LEU A 255 -14.75 12.75 -7.20
CA LEU A 255 -14.22 13.46 -8.36
C LEU A 255 -15.35 14.08 -9.18
N THR A 256 -15.11 15.28 -9.68
CA THR A 256 -16.01 16.09 -10.50
C THR A 256 -15.20 16.84 -11.56
N GLU A 257 -15.88 17.48 -12.51
CA GLU A 257 -15.23 18.30 -13.55
C GLU A 257 -14.32 19.39 -12.97
N THR A 258 -14.64 19.92 -11.79
CA THR A 258 -13.92 21.06 -11.21
C THR A 258 -12.71 20.65 -10.37
N ASN A 259 -12.66 19.41 -9.87
CA ASN A 259 -11.58 18.97 -8.98
C ASN A 259 -10.68 17.86 -9.57
N PHE A 260 -11.10 17.22 -10.68
CA PHE A 260 -10.41 16.05 -11.22
C PHE A 260 -8.96 16.33 -11.62
N GLU A 261 -8.69 17.38 -12.40
CA GLU A 261 -7.32 17.67 -12.85
C GLU A 261 -6.41 18.10 -11.70
N ALA A 262 -6.93 18.84 -10.72
CA ALA A 262 -6.17 19.20 -9.52
C ALA A 262 -5.84 17.96 -8.67
N ALA A 263 -6.76 17.00 -8.56
CA ALA A 263 -6.50 15.73 -7.92
C ALA A 263 -5.47 14.90 -8.71
N ALA A 264 -5.60 14.81 -10.03
CA ALA A 264 -4.68 14.07 -10.90
C ALA A 264 -3.25 14.65 -10.87
N LEU A 265 -3.09 15.98 -10.81
CA LEU A 265 -1.81 16.66 -10.66
C LEU A 265 -1.06 16.20 -9.41
N ASN A 266 -1.78 15.92 -8.33
CA ASN A 266 -1.26 15.41 -7.06
C ASN A 266 -1.44 13.88 -6.91
N ASN A 267 -1.59 13.15 -8.02
CA ASN A 267 -1.74 11.70 -8.05
C ASN A 267 -2.87 11.17 -7.14
N PHE A 268 -3.99 11.89 -7.06
CA PHE A 268 -5.16 11.55 -6.24
C PHE A 268 -4.81 11.28 -4.77
N SER A 269 -3.79 11.95 -4.24
CA SER A 269 -3.31 11.68 -2.88
C SER A 269 -4.11 12.40 -1.80
N GLY A 270 -5.08 13.25 -2.16
CA GLY A 270 -5.75 14.18 -1.26
C GLY A 270 -5.02 15.52 -1.06
N ARG A 271 -3.73 15.60 -1.42
CA ARG A 271 -2.92 16.83 -1.28
C ARG A 271 -3.46 17.96 -2.17
N GLY A 272 -3.37 19.18 -1.66
CA GLY A 272 -3.95 20.38 -2.28
C GLY A 272 -5.41 20.61 -1.93
N PHE A 273 -5.98 19.80 -1.04
CA PHE A 273 -7.36 19.89 -0.54
C PHE A 273 -7.42 19.83 1.00
N GLU A 274 -6.34 20.20 1.67
CA GLU A 274 -6.20 20.11 3.13
C GLU A 274 -7.28 20.93 3.87
N GLU A 275 -7.69 22.06 3.29
CA GLU A 275 -8.77 22.93 3.82
C GLU A 275 -10.18 22.30 3.73
N GLN A 276 -10.33 21.12 3.10
CA GLN A 276 -11.60 20.39 2.97
C GLN A 276 -11.74 19.27 4.01
N GLU A 277 -11.09 19.44 5.15
CA GLU A 277 -11.28 18.58 6.32
C GLU A 277 -12.77 18.52 6.71
N LYS A 278 -13.24 17.32 7.01
CA LYS A 278 -14.63 17.02 7.36
C LYS A 278 -14.66 16.19 8.64
N THR A 279 -15.69 16.38 9.44
CA THR A 279 -16.08 15.47 10.52
C THR A 279 -16.62 14.16 9.95
N ALA A 280 -16.77 13.14 10.79
CA ALA A 280 -17.34 11.85 10.38
C ALA A 280 -18.78 11.99 9.84
N GLU A 281 -19.60 12.84 10.47
CA GLU A 281 -20.95 13.15 10.04
C GLU A 281 -20.96 13.85 8.67
N GLU A 282 -20.12 14.87 8.48
CA GLU A 282 -19.99 15.58 7.21
C GLU A 282 -19.49 14.65 6.09
N LEU A 283 -18.56 13.74 6.40
CA LEU A 283 -18.09 12.74 5.44
C LEU A 283 -19.21 11.80 5.01
N VAL A 284 -20.01 11.29 5.96
CA VAL A 284 -21.11 10.37 5.64
C VAL A 284 -22.19 11.06 4.83
N ASP A 285 -22.53 12.31 5.16
CA ASP A 285 -23.54 13.04 4.42
C ASP A 285 -23.06 13.37 3.00
N ASP A 286 -21.83 13.85 2.82
CA ASP A 286 -21.21 14.12 1.50
C ASP A 286 -21.11 12.85 0.64
N LEU A 287 -20.64 11.74 1.23
CA LEU A 287 -20.48 10.45 0.56
C LEU A 287 -21.81 9.90 0.02
N LEU A 288 -22.91 10.10 0.76
CA LEU A 288 -24.23 9.60 0.37
C LEU A 288 -24.97 10.56 -0.57
N GLU A 289 -24.92 11.86 -0.30
CA GLU A 289 -25.59 12.89 -1.10
C GLU A 289 -25.05 12.93 -2.54
N HIS A 290 -23.74 12.77 -2.71
CA HIS A 290 -23.08 12.95 -4.00
C HIS A 290 -22.79 11.64 -4.76
N TYR A 291 -23.19 10.48 -4.22
CA TYR A 291 -22.92 9.16 -4.83
C TYR A 291 -23.44 9.03 -6.27
N GLN A 292 -24.68 9.45 -6.53
CA GLN A 292 -25.28 9.31 -7.87
C GLN A 292 -24.58 10.19 -8.91
N SER A 293 -24.25 11.42 -8.53
CA SER A 293 -23.49 12.35 -9.35
C SER A 293 -22.09 11.80 -9.66
N ALA A 294 -21.44 11.20 -8.67
CA ALA A 294 -20.14 10.55 -8.85
C ALA A 294 -20.22 9.36 -9.83
N GLN A 295 -21.23 8.48 -9.71
CA GLN A 295 -21.43 7.40 -10.70
C GLN A 295 -21.64 7.94 -12.12
N ALA A 296 -22.41 9.02 -12.27
CA ALA A 296 -22.64 9.64 -13.57
C ALA A 296 -21.34 10.21 -14.14
N PHE A 297 -20.57 10.94 -13.33
CA PHE A 297 -19.26 11.47 -13.72
C PHE A 297 -18.31 10.34 -14.15
N GLN A 298 -18.10 9.32 -13.32
CA GLN A 298 -17.23 8.19 -13.66
C GLN A 298 -17.66 7.46 -14.93
N HIS A 299 -18.96 7.28 -15.13
CA HIS A 299 -19.49 6.61 -16.32
C HIS A 299 -19.26 7.43 -17.59
N ASN A 300 -19.48 8.75 -17.53
CA ASN A 300 -19.34 9.64 -18.69
C ASN A 300 -17.89 9.75 -19.17
N HIS A 301 -16.92 9.61 -18.26
CA HIS A 301 -15.48 9.72 -18.55
C HIS A 301 -14.75 8.37 -18.67
N LEU A 302 -15.47 7.25 -18.60
CA LEU A 302 -14.88 5.91 -18.52
C LEU A 302 -13.92 5.60 -19.68
N TYR A 303 -14.28 6.02 -20.91
CA TYR A 303 -13.44 5.82 -22.08
C TYR A 303 -12.10 6.56 -21.94
N ASP A 304 -12.15 7.82 -21.53
CA ASP A 304 -10.97 8.67 -21.35
C ASP A 304 -10.09 8.14 -20.21
N TYR A 305 -10.68 7.66 -19.12
CA TYR A 305 -9.95 7.05 -18.02
C TYR A 305 -9.22 5.78 -18.42
N ARG A 306 -9.84 4.91 -19.22
CA ARG A 306 -9.17 3.72 -19.75
C ARG A 306 -8.02 4.10 -20.70
N SER A 307 -8.21 5.14 -21.51
CA SER A 307 -7.12 5.65 -22.33
C SER A 307 -5.98 6.26 -21.51
N ARG A 308 -6.28 6.93 -20.38
CA ARG A 308 -5.30 7.65 -19.57
C ARG A 308 -4.59 6.77 -18.54
N TYR A 309 -5.22 5.71 -18.06
CA TYR A 309 -4.74 4.96 -16.89
C TYR A 309 -4.58 3.45 -17.11
N THR A 310 -4.87 2.88 -18.28
CA THR A 310 -4.58 1.45 -18.51
C THR A 310 -3.09 1.23 -18.84
N ILE A 311 -2.50 0.18 -18.26
CA ILE A 311 -1.06 -0.09 -18.33
C ILE A 311 -0.55 -0.31 -19.76
N SER A 312 -1.26 -1.07 -20.60
CA SER A 312 -0.87 -1.25 -22.01
C SER A 312 -0.75 0.06 -22.77
N THR A 313 -1.73 0.96 -22.64
CA THR A 313 -1.70 2.26 -23.33
C THR A 313 -0.46 3.07 -22.96
N ILE A 314 -0.14 3.13 -21.66
CA ILE A 314 0.96 3.93 -21.13
C ILE A 314 2.32 3.28 -21.46
N VAL A 315 2.49 1.98 -21.18
CA VAL A 315 3.76 1.27 -21.36
C VAL A 315 4.11 1.12 -22.84
N ASP A 316 3.13 0.91 -23.72
CA ASP A 316 3.34 0.89 -25.17
C ASP A 316 3.82 2.24 -25.69
N HIS A 317 3.25 3.35 -25.20
CA HIS A 317 3.65 4.70 -25.57
C HIS A 317 5.11 4.96 -25.18
N ILE A 318 5.45 4.69 -23.92
CA ILE A 318 6.80 4.87 -23.37
C ILE A 318 7.82 4.02 -24.15
N TYR A 319 7.49 2.73 -24.37
CA TYR A 319 8.40 1.83 -25.07
C TYR A 319 8.62 2.25 -26.53
N LYS A 320 7.60 2.74 -27.24
CA LYS A 320 7.77 3.31 -28.57
C LYS A 320 8.68 4.54 -28.53
N SER A 321 8.49 5.45 -27.57
CA SER A 321 9.29 6.66 -27.44
C SER A 321 10.80 6.36 -27.29
N ILE A 322 11.17 5.46 -26.39
CA ILE A 322 12.60 5.11 -26.19
C ILE A 322 13.22 4.38 -27.40
N ASN A 323 12.41 3.86 -28.33
CA ASN A 323 12.87 3.28 -29.59
C ASN A 323 13.05 4.32 -30.70
N ILE A 324 12.28 5.41 -30.68
CA ILE A 324 12.36 6.50 -31.67
C ILE A 324 13.49 7.47 -31.33
N ILE A 325 13.75 7.69 -30.03
CA ILE A 325 14.78 8.61 -29.54
C ILE A 325 15.93 7.78 -28.95
N PRO A 326 16.76 7.11 -29.78
CA PRO A 326 17.88 6.34 -29.26
C PRO A 326 18.91 7.29 -28.64
N LYS A 327 19.26 7.03 -27.38
CA LYS A 327 20.36 7.71 -26.71
C LYS A 327 21.59 6.81 -26.72
N ALA A 328 22.67 7.29 -27.31
CA ALA A 328 23.97 6.64 -27.16
C ALA A 328 24.46 6.86 -25.72
N ILE A 329 24.79 5.78 -25.02
CA ILE A 329 25.35 5.80 -23.68
C ILE A 329 26.86 5.61 -23.82
N ALA A 330 27.63 6.64 -23.46
CA ALA A 330 29.07 6.53 -23.34
C ALA A 330 29.44 5.83 -22.03
N PRO A 331 30.59 5.13 -21.97
CA PRO A 331 31.11 4.63 -20.70
C PRO A 331 31.21 5.75 -19.66
N LEU A 332 30.79 5.45 -18.45
CA LEU A 332 30.89 6.37 -17.31
C LEU A 332 32.36 6.54 -16.92
N GLU A 333 32.71 7.74 -16.45
CA GLU A 333 34.05 7.98 -15.94
C GLU A 333 34.25 7.19 -14.64
N GLN A 334 35.49 6.77 -14.34
CA GLN A 334 35.78 6.00 -13.15
C GLN A 334 35.29 6.70 -11.86
N VAL A 335 35.38 8.02 -11.81
CA VAL A 335 34.88 8.81 -10.66
C VAL A 335 33.37 8.69 -10.49
N ASP A 336 32.61 8.66 -11.58
CA ASP A 336 31.16 8.45 -11.52
C ASP A 336 30.84 7.04 -11.03
N VAL A 337 31.54 6.03 -11.58
CA VAL A 337 31.37 4.62 -11.21
C VAL A 337 31.61 4.44 -9.71
N GLU A 338 32.73 4.94 -9.18
CA GLU A 338 33.03 4.85 -7.74
C GLU A 338 32.01 5.61 -6.89
N TYR A 339 31.55 6.77 -7.34
CA TYR A 339 30.52 7.54 -6.64
C TYR A 339 29.19 6.78 -6.57
N ILE A 340 28.72 6.23 -7.69
CA ILE A 340 27.50 5.42 -7.75
C ILE A 340 27.64 4.19 -6.87
N LYS A 341 28.79 3.49 -6.91
CA LYS A 341 29.07 2.33 -6.03
C LYS A 341 29.04 2.72 -4.55
N ALA A 342 29.63 3.85 -4.18
CA ALA A 342 29.65 4.32 -2.80
C ALA A 342 28.24 4.63 -2.28
N ILE A 343 27.42 5.33 -3.08
CA ILE A 343 26.02 5.63 -2.74
C ILE A 343 25.18 4.34 -2.66
N THR A 344 25.34 3.44 -3.62
CA THR A 344 24.66 2.12 -3.63
C THR A 344 25.02 1.30 -2.39
N LEU A 345 26.32 1.26 -2.04
CA LEU A 345 26.80 0.60 -0.83
C LEU A 345 26.24 1.24 0.44
N PHE A 346 26.16 2.57 0.50
CA PHE A 346 25.55 3.29 1.62
C PHE A 346 24.07 2.93 1.79
N ILE A 347 23.30 2.97 0.69
CA ILE A 347 21.88 2.58 0.68
C ILE A 347 21.72 1.16 1.24
N ARG A 348 22.46 0.20 0.69
CA ARG A 348 22.41 -1.20 1.13
C ARG A 348 22.79 -1.37 2.61
N THR A 349 23.91 -0.79 3.04
CA THR A 349 24.50 -1.09 4.36
C THR A 349 23.98 -0.24 5.51
N ARG A 350 23.30 0.88 5.21
CA ARG A 350 22.75 1.79 6.22
C ARG A 350 21.24 1.88 6.10
N LEU A 351 20.71 2.31 4.95
CA LEU A 351 19.27 2.57 4.81
C LEU A 351 18.46 1.28 4.85
N VAL A 352 18.80 0.31 4.00
CA VAL A 352 18.07 -0.97 3.94
C VAL A 352 18.19 -1.73 5.26
N ARG A 353 19.37 -1.70 5.88
CA ARG A 353 19.57 -2.29 7.22
C ARG A 353 18.69 -1.61 8.28
N LEU A 354 18.70 -0.28 8.35
CA LEU A 354 17.91 0.46 9.33
C LEU A 354 16.41 0.21 9.12
N GLU A 355 15.95 0.23 7.88
CA GLU A 355 14.56 -0.08 7.52
C GLU A 355 14.15 -1.49 7.89
N ASN A 356 15.05 -2.46 7.71
CA ASN A 356 14.83 -3.83 8.15
C ASN A 356 14.71 -3.92 9.68
N ASP A 357 15.58 -3.21 10.42
CA ASP A 357 15.54 -3.17 11.88
C ASP A 357 14.25 -2.51 12.40
N VAL A 358 13.81 -1.41 11.76
CA VAL A 358 12.56 -0.71 12.06
C VAL A 358 11.34 -1.59 11.76
N ALA A 359 11.31 -2.29 10.63
CA ALA A 359 10.23 -3.21 10.28
C ALA A 359 10.11 -4.35 11.31
N ASN A 360 11.24 -4.95 11.71
CA ASN A 360 11.26 -5.99 12.73
C ASN A 360 10.74 -5.49 14.09
N LEU A 361 11.05 -4.23 14.44
CA LEU A 361 10.53 -3.58 15.66
C LEU A 361 9.02 -3.39 15.58
N TRP A 362 8.50 -2.88 14.46
CA TRP A 362 7.06 -2.70 14.24
C TRP A 362 6.28 -4.02 14.32
N GLU A 363 6.79 -5.09 13.70
CA GLU A 363 6.19 -6.42 13.82
C GLU A 363 6.14 -6.91 15.28
N ALA A 364 7.19 -6.61 16.07
CA ALA A 364 7.22 -6.94 17.49
C ALA A 364 6.17 -6.14 18.29
N VAL A 365 6.05 -4.83 18.01
CA VAL A 365 5.03 -3.96 18.62
C VAL A 365 3.63 -4.44 18.27
N HIS A 366 3.35 -4.73 17.00
CA HIS A 366 2.02 -5.19 16.57
C HIS A 366 1.65 -6.54 17.20
N ARG A 367 2.59 -7.50 17.26
CA ARG A 367 2.38 -8.76 17.99
C ARG A 367 2.06 -8.52 19.46
N TYR A 368 2.76 -7.59 20.11
CA TYR A 368 2.50 -7.21 21.49
C TYR A 368 1.10 -6.60 21.66
N GLU A 369 0.69 -5.67 20.80
CA GLU A 369 -0.63 -5.04 20.83
C GLU A 369 -1.75 -6.06 20.65
N GLN A 370 -1.62 -6.98 19.69
CA GLN A 370 -2.58 -8.06 19.49
C GLN A 370 -2.70 -8.96 20.73
N LEU A 371 -1.56 -9.35 21.32
CA LEU A 371 -1.54 -10.13 22.57
C LEU A 371 -2.18 -9.37 23.72
N ASN A 372 -1.93 -8.06 23.83
CA ASN A 372 -2.50 -7.19 24.85
C ASN A 372 -4.02 -7.01 24.69
N ARG A 373 -4.53 -6.88 23.45
CA ARG A 373 -5.97 -6.86 23.16
C ARG A 373 -6.64 -8.18 23.58
N LYS A 374 -6.06 -9.31 23.18
CA LYS A 374 -6.55 -10.65 23.58
C LYS A 374 -6.53 -10.84 25.10
N ALA A 375 -5.48 -10.39 25.77
CA ALA A 375 -5.37 -10.47 27.23
C ALA A 375 -6.41 -9.58 27.93
N THR A 376 -6.61 -8.36 27.45
CA THR A 376 -7.62 -7.42 27.98
C THR A 376 -9.04 -7.96 27.81
N ALA A 377 -9.41 -8.42 26.62
CA ALA A 377 -10.73 -9.02 26.36
C ALA A 377 -10.98 -10.25 27.26
N LYS A 378 -9.95 -11.09 27.45
CA LYS A 378 -10.04 -12.25 28.37
C LYS A 378 -10.20 -11.81 29.83
N ARG A 379 -9.51 -10.75 30.26
CA ARG A 379 -9.65 -10.18 31.60
C ARG A 379 -11.07 -9.67 31.83
N GLU A 380 -11.61 -8.89 30.91
CA GLU A 380 -12.97 -8.35 30.99
C GLU A 380 -14.03 -9.46 31.06
N ALA A 381 -13.89 -10.50 30.23
CA ALA A 381 -14.77 -11.67 30.28
C ALA A 381 -14.71 -12.40 31.64
N LEU A 382 -13.52 -12.54 32.23
CA LEU A 382 -13.34 -13.12 33.56
C LEU A 382 -13.92 -12.24 34.68
N GLU A 383 -13.78 -10.91 34.58
CA GLU A 383 -14.37 -9.96 35.52
C GLU A 383 -15.89 -10.00 35.49
N GLN A 384 -16.50 -10.10 34.30
CA GLN A 384 -17.95 -10.29 34.15
C GLN A 384 -18.41 -11.62 34.77
N LEU A 385 -17.68 -12.71 34.53
CA LEU A 385 -17.99 -14.02 35.11
C LEU A 385 -17.88 -14.02 36.64
N LEU A 386 -16.83 -13.40 37.18
CA LEU A 386 -16.61 -13.25 38.62
C LEU A 386 -17.74 -12.42 39.26
N THR A 387 -18.16 -11.35 38.61
CA THR A 387 -19.28 -10.51 39.05
C THR A 387 -20.58 -11.30 39.09
N ALA A 388 -20.88 -12.07 38.04
CA ALA A 388 -22.04 -12.96 37.99
C ALA A 388 -22.02 -14.02 39.11
N LYS A 389 -20.87 -14.69 39.32
CA LYS A 389 -20.71 -15.70 40.39
C LYS A 389 -20.79 -15.12 41.79
N THR A 390 -20.27 -13.92 41.99
CA THR A 390 -20.39 -13.19 43.27
C THR A 390 -21.84 -12.84 43.56
N THR A 391 -22.59 -12.45 42.54
CA THR A 391 -24.03 -12.18 42.64
C THR A 391 -24.81 -13.44 43.01
N GLU A 392 -24.54 -14.56 42.32
CA GLU A 392 -25.13 -15.88 42.63
C GLU A 392 -24.84 -16.31 44.08
N LEU A 393 -23.59 -16.17 44.53
CA LEU A 393 -23.19 -16.51 45.90
C LEU A 393 -23.93 -15.66 46.94
N ASN A 394 -24.12 -14.37 46.67
CA ASN A 394 -24.86 -13.47 47.57
C ASN A 394 -26.35 -13.84 47.67
N LEU A 395 -26.97 -14.25 46.56
CA LEU A 395 -28.33 -14.78 46.55
C LEU A 395 -28.44 -16.08 47.36
N ILE A 396 -27.49 -17.00 47.21
CA ILE A 396 -27.45 -18.23 48.01
C ILE A 396 -27.34 -17.90 49.50
N LYS A 397 -26.40 -17.01 49.89
CA LYS A 397 -26.18 -16.60 51.29
C LYS A 397 -27.42 -15.97 51.95
N THR A 398 -28.26 -15.31 51.16
CA THR A 398 -29.48 -14.64 51.64
C THR A 398 -30.70 -15.56 51.65
N SER A 399 -30.64 -16.70 50.96
CA SER A 399 -31.73 -17.67 50.86
C SER A 399 -32.13 -18.29 52.19
N ARG A 400 -33.43 -18.62 52.33
CA ARG A 400 -33.99 -19.26 53.53
C ARG A 400 -33.37 -20.63 53.79
N MET A 401 -33.15 -21.41 52.74
CA MET A 401 -32.50 -22.72 52.80
C MET A 401 -31.08 -22.63 53.36
N PHE A 402 -30.26 -21.71 52.85
CA PHE A 402 -28.89 -21.54 53.36
C PHE A 402 -28.87 -21.09 54.83
N LYS A 403 -29.74 -20.14 55.21
CA LYS A 403 -29.90 -19.71 56.61
C LYS A 403 -30.35 -20.86 57.53
N LEU A 404 -31.26 -21.70 57.07
CA LEU A 404 -31.70 -22.91 57.79
C LEU A 404 -30.55 -23.91 57.96
N TYR A 405 -29.78 -24.16 56.91
CA TYR A 405 -28.58 -25.01 56.99
C TYR A 405 -27.52 -24.45 57.94
N GLN A 406 -27.26 -23.13 57.94
CA GLN A 406 -26.37 -22.51 58.92
C GLN A 406 -26.86 -22.68 60.36
N LEU A 407 -28.17 -22.56 60.59
CA LEU A 407 -28.78 -22.79 61.90
C LEU A 407 -28.60 -24.26 62.34
N LEU A 408 -28.93 -25.22 61.47
CA LEU A 408 -28.76 -26.65 61.73
C LEU A 408 -27.30 -27.01 61.99
N TRP A 409 -26.35 -26.41 61.26
CA TRP A 409 -24.92 -26.63 61.45
C TRP A 409 -24.42 -26.06 62.79
N ARG A 410 -24.87 -24.86 63.19
CA ARG A 410 -24.59 -24.30 64.52
C ARG A 410 -25.17 -25.14 65.65
N ILE A 411 -26.38 -25.67 65.48
CA ILE A 411 -27.02 -26.59 66.43
C ILE A 411 -26.17 -27.86 66.55
N LYS A 412 -25.79 -28.48 65.42
CA LYS A 412 -24.94 -29.68 65.39
C LYS A 412 -23.58 -29.42 66.08
N GLY A 413 -22.94 -28.29 65.82
CA GLY A 413 -21.69 -27.88 66.48
C GLY A 413 -21.84 -27.63 67.99
N PHE A 414 -23.00 -27.12 68.44
CA PHE A 414 -23.31 -26.94 69.87
C PHE A 414 -23.52 -28.28 70.58
N PHE A 415 -24.17 -29.25 69.94
CA PHE A 415 -24.35 -30.60 70.47
C PHE A 415 -23.02 -31.40 70.49
N PHE A 416 -22.19 -31.30 69.44
CA PHE A 416 -20.87 -31.96 69.41
C PHE A 416 -19.82 -31.30 70.34
N ARG A 417 -19.86 -29.98 70.60
CA ARG A 417 -19.04 -29.36 71.66
C ARG A 417 -19.45 -29.78 73.07
N LYS A 418 -20.74 -30.07 73.30
CA LYS A 418 -21.22 -30.59 74.59
C LYS A 418 -20.81 -32.04 74.85
N GLU A 419 -20.54 -32.85 73.83
CA GLU A 419 -20.01 -34.21 74.02
C GLU A 419 -18.53 -34.21 74.46
N HIS A 420 -17.71 -33.27 73.99
CA HIS A 420 -16.32 -33.15 74.48
C HIS A 420 -16.23 -32.62 75.91
N LEU A 421 -17.15 -31.75 76.37
CA LEU A 421 -17.20 -31.30 77.77
C LEU A 421 -17.87 -32.29 78.74
N LYS A 422 -18.57 -33.32 78.24
CA LYS A 422 -19.09 -34.42 79.07
C LYS A 422 -18.11 -35.59 79.26
N ARG A 423 -16.94 -35.58 78.61
CA ARG A 423 -15.86 -36.57 78.80
C ARG A 423 -14.70 -36.07 79.68
N ALA A 424 -14.82 -34.91 80.32
CA ALA A 424 -13.80 -34.33 81.20
C ALA A 424 -14.32 -34.11 82.65
N LYS A 425 -15.16 -35.01 83.15
CA LYS A 425 -15.48 -35.13 84.58
C LYS A 425 -15.08 -36.50 85.08
#